data_AF-A0A8T1TIZ4-F1
#
_entry.id   AF-A0A8T1TIZ4-F1
#
_cell.length_a   1.000
_cell.length_b   1.000
_cell.length_c   1.000
_cell.angle_alpha   90.00
_cell.angle_beta   90.00
_cell.angle_gamma   90.00
#
_symmetry.space_group_name_H-M   'P 1'
#
loop_
_entity.id
_entity.type
_entity.pdbx_description
1 polymer ?
#
loop_
_entity_poly.entity_id
_entity_poly.type
_entity_poly.pdbx_seq_one_letter_code
_entity_poly.pdbx_strand_id
1 'polypeptide(L)'
;SVASDLSDREFISVAFRFRDGDNYFIGIKSITVQTEAAENCIRGEECQGWMFVGGENETSQWKAHFLGYYDVKGEKDDKVLNQLANEAMFGMLRWESEAMHPLSV
;
A
#
# COMPACT_ATOMS: atom_id res chain seq x y z
N SER A 1 -10.71 -0.91 14.74
CA SER A 1 -10.36 0.03 13.66
C SER A 1 -11.63 0.70 13.19
N VAL A 2 -11.55 1.92 12.67
CA VAL A 2 -12.71 2.65 12.10
C VAL A 2 -13.24 1.96 10.84
N ALA A 3 -12.47 1.00 10.29
CA ALA A 3 -12.85 0.14 9.18
C ALA A 3 -13.72 -1.08 9.55
N SER A 4 -13.99 -1.36 10.83
CA SER A 4 -14.59 -2.65 11.22
C SER A 4 -15.98 -2.90 10.61
N ASP A 5 -16.68 -1.82 10.28
CA ASP A 5 -18.05 -1.87 9.78
C ASP A 5 -18.10 -1.78 8.23
N LEU A 6 -16.93 -1.69 7.59
CA LEU A 6 -16.79 -1.60 6.16
C LEU A 6 -16.65 -3.00 5.56
N SER A 7 -17.43 -3.28 4.49
CA SER A 7 -17.28 -4.50 3.69
C SER A 7 -15.85 -4.72 3.19
N ASP A 8 -15.48 -5.94 2.85
CA ASP A 8 -14.14 -6.17 2.32
C ASP A 8 -13.94 -5.46 0.98
N ARG A 9 -12.71 -4.98 0.76
CA ARG A 9 -12.31 -4.30 -0.48
C ARG A 9 -11.30 -5.16 -1.21
N GLU A 10 -11.49 -5.26 -2.52
CA GLU A 10 -10.52 -5.90 -3.39
C GLU A 10 -9.95 -4.91 -4.40
N PHE A 11 -8.69 -5.14 -4.77
CA PHE A 11 -7.96 -4.33 -5.73
C PHE A 11 -7.31 -5.27 -6.75
N ILE A 12 -7.44 -4.93 -8.04
CA ILE A 12 -6.73 -5.62 -9.12
C ILE A 12 -5.81 -4.60 -9.77
N SER A 13 -4.53 -4.76 -9.50
CA SER A 13 -3.52 -3.74 -9.79
C SER A 13 -2.31 -4.35 -10.47
N VAL A 14 -1.63 -3.53 -11.27
CA VAL A 14 -0.29 -3.84 -11.77
C VAL A 14 0.73 -3.26 -10.79
N ALA A 15 1.76 -4.03 -10.50
CA ALA A 15 2.92 -3.58 -9.73
C ALA A 15 4.11 -3.39 -10.67
N PHE A 16 4.79 -2.25 -10.55
CA PHE A 16 6.04 -1.98 -11.24
C PHE A 16 7.14 -1.69 -10.22
N ARG A 17 8.36 -2.10 -10.57
CA ARG A 17 9.54 -1.91 -9.75
C ARG A 17 10.65 -1.36 -10.63
N PHE A 18 11.33 -0.32 -10.19
CA PHE A 18 12.52 0.18 -10.86
C PHE A 18 13.52 0.76 -9.86
N ARG A 19 14.77 0.85 -10.26
CA ARG A 19 15.86 1.42 -9.47
C ARG A 19 16.49 2.57 -10.25
N ASP A 20 16.77 3.67 -9.56
CA ASP A 20 17.51 4.81 -10.08
C ASP A 20 18.56 5.24 -9.05
N GLY A 21 19.82 4.85 -9.30
CA GLY A 21 20.91 4.99 -8.32
C GLY A 21 20.63 4.22 -7.03
N ASP A 22 20.63 4.93 -5.90
CA ASP A 22 20.34 4.40 -4.56
C ASP A 22 18.85 4.46 -4.18
N ASN A 23 18.01 4.86 -5.13
CA ASN A 23 16.57 4.93 -4.94
C ASN A 23 15.92 3.69 -5.55
N TYR A 24 15.18 2.95 -4.72
CA TYR A 24 14.38 1.81 -5.14
C TYR A 24 12.90 2.18 -5.10
N PHE A 25 12.20 1.99 -6.22
CA PHE A 25 10.82 2.38 -6.38
C PHE A 25 9.91 1.17 -6.56
N ILE A 26 8.78 1.19 -5.86
CA ILE A 26 7.66 0.28 -6.09
C ILE A 26 6.44 1.13 -6.37
N GLY A 27 5.76 0.90 -7.48
CA GLY A 27 4.47 1.51 -7.72
C GLY A 27 3.39 0.46 -8.00
N ILE A 28 2.18 0.77 -7.59
CA ILE A 28 1.01 -0.08 -7.75
C ILE A 28 -0.11 0.80 -8.28
N LYS A 29 -0.79 0.35 -9.33
CA LYS A 29 -1.92 1.07 -9.92
C LYS A 29 -3.01 0.10 -10.33
N SER A 30 -4.24 0.38 -9.92
CA SER A 30 -5.41 -0.39 -10.35
C SER A 30 -5.59 -0.34 -11.86
N ILE A 31 -5.98 -1.48 -12.42
CA ILE A 31 -6.31 -1.62 -13.83
C ILE A 31 -7.79 -1.92 -13.99
N THR A 32 -8.37 -1.43 -15.08
CA THR A 32 -9.73 -1.82 -15.45
C THR A 32 -9.72 -3.27 -15.92
N VAL A 33 -10.56 -4.09 -15.31
CA VAL A 33 -10.77 -5.49 -15.70
C VAL A 33 -12.26 -5.76 -15.83
N GLN A 34 -12.61 -6.71 -16.70
CA GLN A 34 -14.00 -7.09 -16.96
C GLN A 34 -14.55 -8.10 -15.95
N THR A 35 -13.71 -8.64 -15.06
CA THR A 35 -14.16 -9.57 -14.02
C THR A 35 -14.93 -8.82 -12.93
N GLU A 36 -16.04 -9.45 -12.51
CA GLU A 36 -16.81 -9.03 -11.35
C GLU A 36 -15.94 -9.06 -10.09
N ALA A 37 -16.40 -8.35 -9.05
CA ALA A 37 -15.75 -8.40 -7.75
C ALA A 37 -16.00 -9.75 -7.06
N ALA A 38 -15.09 -10.16 -6.17
CA ALA A 38 -15.33 -11.32 -5.32
C ALA A 38 -16.61 -11.14 -4.48
N GLU A 39 -17.22 -12.26 -4.11
CA GLU A 39 -18.45 -12.27 -3.31
C GLU A 39 -18.24 -11.49 -2.00
N ASN A 40 -19.19 -10.60 -1.67
CA ASN A 40 -19.15 -9.71 -0.50
C ASN A 40 -18.03 -8.66 -0.51
N CYS A 41 -17.30 -8.50 -1.61
CA CYS A 41 -16.27 -7.48 -1.77
C CYS A 41 -16.74 -6.31 -2.66
N ILE A 42 -16.21 -5.12 -2.37
CA ILE A 42 -16.31 -3.94 -3.24
C ILE A 42 -14.99 -3.75 -3.97
N ARG A 43 -15.02 -3.65 -5.31
CA ARG A 43 -13.83 -3.33 -6.12
C ARG A 43 -13.42 -1.87 -5.92
N GLY A 44 -12.34 -1.65 -5.18
CA GLY A 44 -11.72 -0.34 -5.02
C GLY A 44 -10.76 0.01 -6.17
N GLU A 45 -10.24 1.23 -6.12
CA GLU A 45 -9.15 1.70 -6.98
C GLU A 45 -8.01 2.25 -6.13
N GLU A 46 -6.78 1.99 -6.54
CA GLU A 46 -5.58 2.48 -5.89
C GLU A 46 -4.56 2.99 -6.90
N CYS A 47 -3.78 3.96 -6.47
CA CYS A 47 -2.56 4.39 -7.14
C CYS A 47 -1.57 4.80 -6.07
N GLN A 48 -0.56 3.97 -5.83
CA GLN A 48 0.42 4.18 -4.78
C GLN A 48 1.84 3.99 -5.27
N GLY A 49 2.77 4.70 -4.64
CA GLY A 49 4.18 4.71 -4.95
C GLY A 49 4.99 4.77 -3.66
N TRP A 50 6.01 3.94 -3.61
CA TRP A 50 7.01 3.88 -2.56
C TRP A 50 8.37 4.16 -3.17
N MET A 51 9.15 5.00 -2.50
CA MET A 51 10.57 5.18 -2.77
C MET A 51 11.34 4.86 -1.51
N PHE A 52 12.23 3.89 -1.60
CA PHE A 52 13.14 3.49 -0.54
C PHE A 52 14.54 3.98 -0.90
N VAL A 53 15.17 4.69 0.03
CA VAL A 53 16.53 5.21 -0.12
C VAL A 53 17.43 4.43 0.83
N GLY A 54 18.46 3.78 0.29
CA GLY A 54 19.44 3.00 1.06
C GLY A 54 20.48 2.35 0.14
N GLY A 55 21.74 2.37 0.55
CA GLY A 55 22.86 1.78 -0.20
C GLY A 55 23.35 0.46 0.41
N GLU A 56 23.96 -0.42 -0.41
CA GLU A 56 24.56 -1.69 0.04
C GLU A 56 25.60 -1.54 1.18
N ASN A 57 26.16 -0.33 1.34
CA ASN A 57 27.21 -0.01 2.32
C ASN A 57 26.69 0.72 3.57
N GLU A 58 25.39 1.05 3.62
CA GLU A 58 24.80 1.70 4.78
C GLU A 58 24.20 0.66 5.72
N THR A 59 24.79 0.52 6.90
CA THR A 59 24.22 -0.22 8.04
C THR A 59 22.97 0.47 8.63
N SER A 60 22.51 1.57 8.03
CA SER A 60 21.43 2.42 8.48
C SER A 60 20.09 2.09 7.83
N GLN A 61 19.04 2.33 8.62
CA GLN A 61 17.63 2.16 8.30
C GLN A 61 17.27 2.75 6.93
N TRP A 62 16.58 1.96 6.09
CA TRP A 62 16.04 2.44 4.82
C TRP A 62 15.09 3.60 5.08
N LYS A 63 15.24 4.71 4.35
CA LYS A 63 14.27 5.81 4.38
C LYS A 63 13.15 5.52 3.38
N ALA A 64 11.92 5.37 3.87
CA ALA A 64 10.75 5.17 3.04
C ALA A 64 9.99 6.48 2.80
N HIS A 65 9.67 6.76 1.54
CA HIS A 65 8.76 7.80 1.11
C HIS A 65 7.53 7.14 0.50
N PHE A 66 6.34 7.58 0.90
CA PHE A 66 5.07 7.06 0.42
C PHE A 66 4.23 8.17 -0.21
N LEU A 67 3.61 7.86 -1.34
CA LEU A 67 2.55 8.64 -1.94
C LEU A 67 1.46 7.67 -2.39
N GLY A 68 0.25 7.82 -1.86
CA GLY A 68 -0.85 6.92 -2.17
C GLY A 68 -2.18 7.63 -2.34
N TYR A 69 -2.98 7.08 -3.25
CA TYR A 69 -4.38 7.39 -3.43
C TYR A 69 -5.18 6.09 -3.35
N TYR A 70 -6.28 6.12 -2.60
CA TYR A 70 -7.22 5.02 -2.48
C TYR A 70 -8.65 5.54 -2.67
N ASP A 71 -9.40 4.93 -3.58
CA ASP A 71 -10.85 5.00 -3.65
C ASP A 71 -11.43 3.64 -3.27
N VAL A 72 -11.84 3.51 -2.01
CA VAL A 72 -12.43 2.26 -1.48
C VAL A 72 -13.85 2.02 -1.96
N LYS A 73 -14.48 3.03 -2.58
CA LYS A 73 -15.88 3.08 -3.01
C LYS A 73 -16.89 2.77 -1.90
N GLY A 74 -18.12 3.24 -2.08
CA GLY A 74 -19.23 2.99 -1.15
C GLY A 74 -19.20 3.77 0.18
N GLU A 75 -18.05 4.31 0.60
CA GLU A 75 -17.92 5.26 1.71
C GLU A 75 -17.72 6.69 1.17
N LYS A 76 -18.35 7.68 1.81
CA LYS A 76 -18.32 9.09 1.40
C LYS A 76 -17.87 10.02 2.51
N ASP A 77 -17.71 9.54 3.75
CA ASP A 77 -17.17 10.35 4.84
C ASP A 77 -15.65 10.48 4.73
N ASP A 78 -15.20 11.65 4.28
CA ASP A 78 -13.79 11.99 4.14
C ASP A 78 -12.99 11.77 5.44
N LYS A 79 -13.60 11.91 6.63
CA LYS A 79 -12.88 11.67 7.90
C LYS A 79 -12.56 10.19 8.06
N VAL A 80 -13.53 9.32 7.78
CA VAL A 80 -13.35 7.87 7.82
C VAL A 80 -12.32 7.47 6.77
N LEU A 81 -12.46 7.94 5.53
CA LEU A 81 -11.52 7.66 4.44
C LEU A 81 -10.08 8.08 4.75
N ASN A 82 -9.88 9.28 5.29
CA ASN A 82 -8.56 9.77 5.68
C ASN A 82 -7.97 8.95 6.83
N GLN A 83 -8.77 8.54 7.80
CA GLN A 83 -8.29 7.71 8.90
C GLN A 83 -7.91 6.31 8.41
N LEU A 84 -8.69 5.71 7.52
CA LEU A 84 -8.37 4.43 6.87
C LEU A 84 -7.04 4.47 6.14
N ALA A 85 -6.83 5.50 5.30
CA ALA A 85 -5.59 5.66 4.55
C ALA A 85 -4.37 5.76 5.48
N ASN A 86 -4.50 6.51 6.57
CA ASN A 86 -3.45 6.61 7.58
C ASN A 86 -3.21 5.28 8.31
N GLU A 87 -4.27 4.60 8.78
CA GLU A 87 -4.15 3.30 9.46
C GLU A 87 -3.50 2.24 8.56
N ALA A 88 -3.87 2.20 7.27
CA ALA A 88 -3.28 1.28 6.30
C ALA A 88 -1.79 1.57 6.06
N MET A 89 -1.42 2.85 5.88
CA MET A 89 -0.03 3.26 5.71
C MET A 89 0.83 2.91 6.93
N PHE A 90 0.36 3.24 8.14
CA PHE A 90 1.09 2.91 9.37
C PHE A 90 1.13 1.41 9.65
N GLY A 91 0.06 0.68 9.32
CA GLY A 91 0.03 -0.78 9.38
C GLY A 91 1.10 -1.41 8.48
N MET A 92 1.24 -0.91 7.25
CA MET A 92 2.27 -1.37 6.30
C MET A 92 3.68 -1.05 6.79
N LEU A 93 3.95 0.18 7.24
CA LEU A 93 5.25 0.57 7.81
C LEU A 93 5.63 -0.27 9.05
N ARG A 94 4.63 -0.60 9.87
CA ARG A 94 4.81 -1.49 11.02
C ARG A 94 5.18 -2.91 10.56
N TRP A 95 4.47 -3.46 9.57
CA TRP A 95 4.79 -4.76 9.01
C TRP A 95 6.18 -4.81 8.40
N GLU A 96 6.62 -3.78 7.68
CA GLU A 96 8.01 -3.70 7.19
C GLU A 96 9.01 -3.72 8.35
N SER A 97 8.76 -2.96 9.42
CA SER A 97 9.60 -2.97 10.63
C SER A 97 9.63 -4.34 11.32
N GLU A 98 8.49 -5.04 11.39
CA GLU A 98 8.36 -6.34 12.04
C GLU A 98 8.89 -7.50 11.16
N ALA A 99 8.75 -7.40 9.83
CA ALA A 99 9.26 -8.36 8.85
C ALA A 99 10.80 -8.31 8.70
N MET A 100 11.44 -7.27 9.23
CA MET A 100 12.90 -7.13 9.32
C MET A 100 13.54 -7.98 10.43
N HIS A 101 12.83 -8.96 11.01
CA HIS A 101 13.52 -10.10 11.60
C HIS A 101 14.13 -10.90 10.44
N PRO A 102 15.47 -10.99 10.34
CA PRO A 102 16.07 -11.75 9.26
C PRO A 102 15.50 -13.17 9.30
N LEU A 103 14.90 -13.61 8.20
CA LEU A 103 14.62 -15.03 7.98
C LEU A 103 15.96 -15.73 8.16
N SER A 104 16.12 -16.42 9.30
CA SER A 104 17.33 -17.18 9.59
C SER A 104 17.47 -18.26 8.52
N VAL A 105 18.45 -18.09 7.64
CA VAL A 105 18.90 -19.10 6.68
C VAL A 105 19.82 -20.08 7.38
#